data_AF-A0A3M7Q716-F1
#
_entry.id   AF-A0A3M7Q716-F1
#
_cell.length_a   1.000
_cell.length_b   1.000
_cell.length_c   1.000
_cell.angle_alpha   90.00
_cell.angle_beta   90.00
_cell.angle_gamma   90.00
#
_symmetry.space_group_name_H-M   'P 1'
#
loop_
_entity.id
_entity.type
_entity.pdbx_description
1 polymer ?
#
loop_
_entity_poly.entity_id
_entity_poly.type
_entity_poly.pdbx_seq_one_letter_code
_entity_poly.pdbx_strand_id
1 'polypeptide(L)'
;MTEINQPAVGQWKQGTFDCCSDCGDCLFAYFLPPCYNYTVAKAAEQSTGCAILTFCFGITLCCIRGTVREKYGIEGSPVNDFLCTVCCPLCTAVQIKHECTH
;
A
#
# COMPACT_ATOMS: atom_id res chain seq x y z
N MET A 1 3.28 -27.19 5.17
CA MET A 1 3.98 -26.84 3.92
C MET A 1 3.29 -25.61 3.36
N THR A 2 3.61 -24.42 3.87
CA THR A 2 3.25 -23.18 3.18
C THR A 2 4.43 -22.89 2.26
N GLU A 3 4.24 -23.14 0.97
CA GLU A 3 5.20 -22.74 -0.06
C GLU A 3 5.39 -21.23 0.03
N ILE A 4 6.63 -20.80 0.27
CA ILE A 4 7.03 -19.41 0.19
C ILE A 4 7.11 -19.10 -1.30
N ASN A 5 5.97 -18.68 -1.87
CA ASN A 5 5.86 -18.27 -3.26
C ASN A 5 6.66 -16.96 -3.41
N GLN A 6 7.90 -17.04 -3.91
CA GLN A 6 8.67 -15.85 -4.25
C GLN A 6 7.86 -15.04 -5.28
N PRO A 7 7.63 -13.74 -5.06
CA PRO A 7 6.91 -12.92 -6.03
C PRO A 7 7.66 -12.96 -7.36
N ALA A 8 6.94 -13.24 -8.45
CA ALA A 8 7.52 -13.20 -9.79
C ALA A 8 8.06 -11.78 -10.07
N VAL A 9 9.10 -11.68 -10.89
CA VAL A 9 9.66 -10.37 -11.29
C VAL A 9 8.55 -9.50 -11.86
N GLY A 10 8.37 -8.31 -11.30
CA GLY A 10 7.28 -7.40 -11.67
C GLY A 10 5.97 -7.59 -10.91
N GLN A 11 5.93 -8.33 -9.80
CA GLN A 11 4.74 -8.43 -8.94
C GLN A 11 4.98 -7.83 -7.55
N TRP A 12 3.89 -7.41 -6.89
CA TRP A 12 3.91 -7.00 -5.49
C TRP A 12 4.40 -8.14 -4.60
N LYS A 13 5.22 -7.83 -3.58
CA LYS A 13 5.73 -8.84 -2.65
C LYS A 13 4.65 -9.51 -1.81
N GLN A 14 3.61 -8.76 -1.47
CA GLN A 14 2.41 -9.25 -0.80
C GLN A 14 1.18 -9.09 -1.70
N GLY A 15 0.19 -9.96 -1.54
CA GLY A 15 -1.10 -9.82 -2.21
C GLY A 15 -1.92 -8.65 -1.66
N THR A 16 -2.78 -8.04 -2.48
CA THR A 16 -3.58 -6.87 -2.07
C THR A 16 -4.63 -7.17 -1.01
N PHE A 17 -4.97 -8.44 -0.78
CA PHE A 17 -5.87 -8.86 0.30
C PHE A 17 -5.16 -9.61 1.43
N ASP A 18 -3.83 -9.63 1.41
CA ASP A 18 -3.01 -10.30 2.43
C ASP A 18 -2.61 -9.35 3.57
N CYS A 19 -3.35 -8.25 3.76
CA CYS A 19 -2.99 -7.23 4.76
C CYS A 19 -3.16 -7.69 6.22
N CYS A 20 -3.93 -8.77 6.43
CA CYS A 20 -4.08 -9.41 7.73
C CYS A 20 -2.94 -10.39 8.07
N SER A 21 -1.98 -10.62 7.17
CA SER A 21 -0.78 -11.40 7.49
C SER A 21 0.03 -10.77 8.61
N ASP A 22 -0.04 -9.44 8.73
CA ASP A 22 0.58 -8.68 9.80
C ASP A 22 -0.49 -7.95 10.64
N CYS A 23 -1.06 -8.68 11.60
CA CYS A 23 -2.14 -8.19 12.47
C CYS A 23 -1.80 -6.86 13.16
N GLY A 24 -0.52 -6.63 13.49
CA GLY A 24 -0.08 -5.38 14.12
C GLY A 24 -0.30 -4.17 13.22
N ASP A 25 0.07 -4.27 11.94
CA ASP A 25 -0.13 -3.21 10.97
C ASP A 25 -1.61 -3.01 10.64
N CYS A 26 -2.37 -4.11 10.56
CA CYS A 26 -3.82 -4.04 10.32
C CYS A 26 -4.55 -3.33 11.47
N LEU A 27 -4.19 -3.63 12.73
CA LEU A 27 -4.73 -2.95 13.91
C LEU A 27 -4.28 -1.48 13.95
N PHE A 28 -3.01 -1.18 13.66
CA PHE A 28 -2.51 0.19 13.66
C PHE A 28 -3.19 1.06 12.58
N ALA A 29 -3.41 0.49 11.38
CA ALA A 29 -4.16 1.13 10.31
C ALA A 29 -5.63 1.39 10.68
N TYR A 30 -6.24 0.49 11.45
CA TYR A 30 -7.64 0.60 11.89
C TYR A 30 -7.83 1.59 13.05
N PHE A 31 -7.00 1.51 14.09
CA PHE A 31 -7.14 2.32 15.30
C PHE A 31 -6.55 3.73 15.16
N LEU A 32 -5.50 3.90 14.34
CA LEU A 32 -4.81 5.19 14.15
C LEU A 32 -4.59 5.50 12.65
N PRO A 33 -5.66 5.64 11.84
CA PRO A 33 -5.53 5.82 10.39
C PRO A 33 -4.65 7.01 9.95
N PRO A 34 -4.71 8.21 10.58
CA PRO A 34 -3.86 9.33 10.17
C PRO A 34 -2.37 9.06 10.38
N CYS A 35 -2.02 8.46 11.52
CA CYS A 35 -0.64 8.09 11.83
C CYS A 35 -0.15 6.99 10.89
N TYR A 36 -1.01 6.02 10.59
CA TYR A 36 -0.68 4.96 9.65
C TYR A 36 -0.41 5.50 8.25
N ASN A 37 -1.29 6.36 7.71
CA ASN A 37 -1.10 6.99 6.41
C ASN A 37 0.19 7.82 6.35
N TYR A 38 0.58 8.46 7.45
CA TYR A 38 1.87 9.13 7.55
C TYR A 38 3.05 8.14 7.42
N THR A 39 2.98 6.99 8.09
CA THR A 39 4.03 5.96 7.95
C THR A 39 4.12 5.40 6.54
N VAL A 40 2.98 5.20 5.86
CA VAL A 40 2.91 4.74 4.47
C VAL A 40 3.51 5.77 3.53
N ALA A 41 3.10 7.04 3.65
CA ALA A 41 3.65 8.12 2.82
C ALA A 41 5.16 8.27 3.02
N LYS A 42 5.63 8.20 4.27
CA LYS A 42 7.06 8.25 4.59
C LYS A 42 7.82 7.07 3.98
N ALA A 43 7.27 5.87 4.04
CA ALA A 43 7.87 4.68 3.43
C ALA A 43 7.95 4.84 1.89
N ALA A 44 6.89 5.36 1.27
CA ALA A 44 6.85 5.65 -0.17
C ALA A 44 7.62 6.93 -0.59
N GLU A 45 8.43 7.53 0.32
CA GLU A 45 9.18 8.78 0.09
C GLU A 45 8.30 9.97 -0.37
N GLN A 46 7.04 9.97 0.05
CA GLN A 46 6.07 11.03 -0.24
C GLN A 46 6.05 12.10 0.84
N SER A 47 5.56 13.29 0.48
CA SER A 47 5.45 14.40 1.42
C SER A 47 4.41 14.13 2.52
N THR A 48 4.62 14.71 3.70
CA THR A 48 3.65 14.68 4.81
C THR A 48 2.25 15.19 4.38
N GLY A 49 2.19 16.12 3.42
CA GLY A 49 0.93 16.62 2.86
C GLY A 49 0.14 15.53 2.12
N CYS A 50 0.83 14.61 1.43
CA CYS A 50 0.21 13.47 0.76
C CYS A 50 -0.45 12.51 1.77
N ALA A 51 0.13 12.32 2.96
CA ALA A 51 -0.47 11.49 4.01
C ALA A 51 -1.82 12.02 4.49
N ILE A 52 -1.92 13.33 4.72
CA ILE A 52 -3.15 14.01 5.14
C ILE A 52 -4.20 13.94 4.03
N LEU A 53 -3.77 14.16 2.79
CA LEU A 53 -4.68 14.11 1.63
C LEU A 53 -5.19 12.69 1.36
N THR A 54 -4.38 11.67 1.66
CA THR A 54 -4.78 10.26 1.55
C THR A 54 -5.95 9.92 2.48
N PHE A 55 -5.91 10.42 3.72
CA PHE A 55 -7.02 10.25 4.66
C PHE A 55 -8.29 10.98 4.19
N CYS A 56 -8.16 12.18 3.62
CA CYS A 56 -9.32 13.00 3.23
C CYS A 56 -9.94 12.60 1.89
N PHE A 57 -9.15 12.12 0.91
CA PHE A 57 -9.63 12.00 -0.46
C PHE A 57 -9.47 10.62 -1.10
N GLY A 58 -8.76 9.66 -0.50
CA GLY A 58 -8.60 8.28 -1.01
C GLY A 58 -7.84 8.15 -2.35
N ILE A 59 -8.08 9.06 -3.30
CA ILE A 59 -7.43 9.20 -4.61
C ILE A 59 -5.91 9.32 -4.46
N THR A 60 -5.43 9.98 -3.40
CA THR A 60 -3.99 10.10 -3.15
C THR A 60 -3.33 8.75 -2.93
N LEU A 61 -4.02 7.75 -2.33
CA LEU A 61 -3.47 6.40 -2.16
C LEU A 61 -3.24 5.71 -3.50
N CYS A 62 -4.15 5.91 -4.46
CA CYS A 62 -4.00 5.40 -5.82
C CYS A 62 -2.77 6.00 -6.51
N CYS A 63 -2.52 7.30 -6.33
CA CYS A 63 -1.32 7.95 -6.87
C CYS A 63 -0.05 7.38 -6.24
N ILE A 64 -0.02 7.24 -4.91
CA ILE A 64 1.13 6.69 -4.18
C ILE A 64 1.41 5.25 -4.64
N ARG A 65 0.38 4.43 -4.78
CA ARG A 65 0.49 3.07 -5.31
C ARG A 65 1.09 3.05 -6.71
N GLY A 66 0.61 3.92 -7.60
CA GLY A 66 1.13 4.07 -8.97
C GLY A 66 2.61 4.46 -8.98
N THR A 67 3.02 5.42 -8.13
CA THR A 67 4.43 5.83 -8.03
C THR A 67 5.33 4.70 -7.52
N VAL A 68 4.86 3.91 -6.56
CA VAL A 68 5.61 2.75 -6.05
C VAL A 68 5.70 1.67 -7.12
N ARG A 69 4.60 1.41 -7.82
CA ARG A 69 4.58 0.47 -8.95
C ARG A 69 5.62 0.85 -10.02
N GLU A 70 5.71 2.12 -10.38
CA GLU A 70 6.71 2.62 -11.33
C GLU A 70 8.14 2.53 -10.77
N LYS A 71 8.35 2.91 -9.50
CA LYS A 71 9.67 2.87 -8.84
C LYS A 71 10.25 1.46 -8.73
N TYR A 72 9.40 0.47 -8.45
CA TYR A 72 9.81 -0.93 -8.26
C TYR A 72 9.61 -1.81 -9.51
N GLY A 73 9.17 -1.22 -10.64
CA GLY A 73 8.98 -1.96 -11.89
C GLY A 73 7.88 -3.02 -11.83
N ILE A 74 6.83 -2.79 -11.03
CA ILE A 74 5.71 -3.71 -10.83
C ILE A 74 4.71 -3.57 -11.99
N GLU A 75 4.24 -4.67 -12.55
CA GLU A 75 3.21 -4.70 -13.58
C GLU A 75 1.85 -4.34 -13.00
N GLY A 76 1.10 -3.51 -13.72
CA GLY A 76 -0.24 -3.09 -13.34
C GLY A 76 -0.74 -1.92 -14.16
N SER A 77 -1.97 -1.51 -13.88
CA SER A 77 -2.62 -0.38 -14.54
C SER A 77 -3.20 0.59 -13.52
N PRO A 78 -3.34 1.88 -13.87
CA PRO A 78 -4.00 2.86 -12.99
C PRO A 78 -5.42 2.45 -12.60
N VAL A 79 -6.11 1.71 -13.48
CA VAL A 79 -7.44 1.15 -13.21
C VAL A 79 -7.37 0.10 -12.11
N ASN A 80 -6.38 -0.79 -12.15
CA ASN A 80 -6.15 -1.76 -11.08
C ASN A 80 -5.80 -1.05 -9.76
N ASP A 81 -4.97 -0.02 -9.81
CA ASP A 81 -4.57 0.76 -8.63
C ASP A 81 -5.77 1.47 -7.99
N PHE A 82 -6.67 2.01 -8.82
CA PHE A 82 -7.93 2.61 -8.37
C PHE A 82 -8.87 1.58 -7.76
N LEU A 83 -9.07 0.43 -8.43
CA LEU A 83 -9.92 -0.64 -7.92
C LEU A 83 -9.41 -1.20 -6.58
N CYS A 84 -8.10 -1.39 -6.43
CA CYS A 84 -7.50 -1.81 -5.17
C CYS A 84 -7.76 -0.78 -4.06
N THR A 85 -7.56 0.49 -4.37
CA THR A 85 -7.75 1.61 -3.43
C THR A 85 -9.22 1.76 -3.00
N VAL A 86 -10.18 1.58 -3.91
CA VAL A 86 -11.62 1.70 -3.62
C VAL A 86 -12.16 0.45 -2.92
N CYS A 87 -11.74 -0.74 -3.34
CA CYS A 87 -12.20 -1.99 -2.77
C CYS A 87 -11.68 -2.21 -1.35
N CYS A 88 -10.39 -1.95 -1.12
CA CYS A 88 -9.78 -2.06 0.20
C CYS A 88 -8.63 -1.06 0.38
N PRO A 89 -8.91 0.17 0.83
CA PRO A 89 -7.89 1.20 1.03
C PRO A 89 -6.90 0.80 2.14
N LEU A 90 -7.36 0.12 3.20
CA LEU A 90 -6.51 -0.35 4.29
C LEU A 90 -5.47 -1.35 3.80
N CYS A 91 -5.90 -2.41 3.11
CA CYS A 91 -4.95 -3.39 2.61
C CYS A 91 -4.01 -2.81 1.55
N THR A 92 -4.51 -1.88 0.72
CA THR A 92 -3.67 -1.16 -0.25
C THR A 92 -2.57 -0.35 0.46
N ALA A 93 -2.89 0.34 1.55
CA ALA A 93 -1.92 1.10 2.33
C ALA A 93 -0.87 0.19 3.00
N VAL A 94 -1.30 -0.95 3.56
CA VAL A 94 -0.40 -1.96 4.15
C VAL A 94 0.54 -2.52 3.09
N GLN A 95 0.02 -2.91 1.93
CA GLN A 95 0.81 -3.44 0.83
C GLN A 95 1.89 -2.46 0.36
N ILE A 96 1.56 -1.17 0.23
CA ILE A 96 2.51 -0.11 -0.14
C ILE A 96 3.62 0.01 0.90
N LYS A 97 3.27 0.06 2.19
CA LYS A 97 4.24 0.19 3.28
C LYS A 97 5.22 -0.99 3.29
N HIS A 98 4.71 -2.22 3.17
CA HIS A 98 5.54 -3.42 3.14
C HIS A 98 6.49 -3.45 1.95
N GLU A 99 6.03 -3.05 0.77
CA GLU A 99 6.84 -2.97 -0.43
C GLU A 99 8.01 -1.99 -0.27
N CYS A 100 7.77 -0.84 0.37
CA CYS A 100 8.76 0.23 0.55
C CYS A 100 9.68 0.07 1.77
N THR A 101 9.36 -0.79 2.74
CA THR A 101 10.14 -0.94 3.99
C THR A 101 11.25 -1.99 3.87
N HIS A 102 11.52 -2.51 2.67
CA HIS A 102 12.55 -3.52 2.37
C HIS A 102 13.36 -3.13 1.14
#